data_AF-A0A349B5V1-F1
#
_entry.id   AF-A0A349B5V1-F1
#
_cell.length_a   1.000
_cell.length_b   1.000
_cell.length_c   1.000
_cell.angle_alpha   90.00
_cell.angle_beta   90.00
_cell.angle_gamma   90.00
#
_symmetry.space_group_name_H-M   'P 1'
#
loop_
_entity.id
_entity.type
_entity.pdbx_description
1 polymer ?
#
loop_
_entity_poly.entity_id
_entity_poly.type
_entity_poly.pdbx_seq_one_letter_code
_entity_poly.pdbx_strand_id
1 'polypeptide(L)'
;QYGFDTVDVEGLTQLGDVELFTIAQEEDDIFATAFAGNPIWEGLPTVQRGAVHPLGGNTWTFGGPASAETFVDRVVDALVS
;
A
#
# COMPACT_ATOMS: atom_id res chain seq x y z
N GLN A 1 7.35 17.33 -11.68
CA GLN A 1 6.86 16.00 -11.25
C GLN A 1 7.59 15.62 -9.97
N TYR A 2 6.89 15.07 -8.98
CA TYR A 2 7.42 14.75 -7.65
C TYR A 2 7.70 13.25 -7.42
N GLY A 3 7.60 12.42 -8.48
CA GLY A 3 7.83 10.98 -8.40
C GLY A 3 6.64 10.16 -7.86
N PHE A 4 5.48 10.80 -7.68
CA PHE A 4 4.22 10.16 -7.32
C PHE A 4 3.04 10.93 -7.92
N ASP A 5 1.89 10.28 -7.96
CA ASP A 5 0.59 10.87 -8.26
C ASP A 5 -0.31 10.79 -7.02
N THR A 6 -1.25 11.73 -6.89
CA THR A 6 -2.30 11.69 -5.87
C THR A 6 -3.59 11.24 -6.54
N VAL A 7 -4.13 10.12 -6.07
CA VAL A 7 -5.34 9.49 -6.61
C VAL A 7 -6.30 9.11 -5.48
N ASP A 8 -7.56 8.90 -5.83
CA ASP A 8 -8.60 8.31 -4.99
C ASP A 8 -8.73 6.79 -5.24
N VAL A 9 -9.75 6.16 -4.65
CA VAL A 9 -10.00 4.72 -4.80
C VAL A 9 -10.33 4.34 -6.25
N GLU A 10 -10.98 5.23 -7.00
CA GLU A 10 -11.27 5.09 -8.42
C GLU A 10 -9.97 5.01 -9.24
N GLY A 11 -8.95 5.79 -8.89
CA GLY A 11 -7.63 5.72 -9.53
C GLY A 11 -6.97 4.35 -9.41
N LEU A 12 -7.26 3.59 -8.34
CA LEU A 12 -6.72 2.24 -8.14
C LEU A 12 -7.28 1.21 -9.13
N THR A 13 -8.39 1.51 -9.82
CA THR A 13 -8.95 0.61 -10.86
C THR A 13 -8.04 0.42 -12.07
N GLN A 14 -7.04 1.28 -12.23
CA GLN A 14 -6.02 1.15 -13.28
C GLN A 14 -4.97 0.07 -12.93
N LEU A 15 -4.92 -0.35 -11.67
CA LEU A 15 -4.06 -1.45 -11.23
C LEU A 15 -4.59 -2.77 -11.79
N GLY A 16 -3.71 -3.55 -12.39
CA GLY A 16 -3.99 -4.93 -12.78
C GLY A 16 -3.88 -5.88 -11.59
N ASP A 17 -3.61 -7.15 -11.88
CA ASP A 17 -3.21 -8.12 -10.84
C ASP A 17 -1.74 -7.88 -10.45
N VAL A 18 -1.55 -7.23 -9.30
CA VAL A 18 -0.24 -6.85 -8.76
C VAL A 18 -0.14 -7.21 -7.29
N GLU A 19 1.08 -7.29 -6.76
CA GLU A 19 1.33 -7.17 -5.32
C GLU A 19 1.26 -5.69 -4.94
N LEU A 20 0.38 -5.32 -4.01
CA LEU A 20 0.16 -3.94 -3.60
C LEU A 20 0.74 -3.70 -2.22
N PHE A 21 1.78 -2.87 -2.13
CA PHE A 21 2.31 -2.39 -0.86
C PHE A 21 1.57 -1.15 -0.39
N THR A 22 1.15 -1.13 0.88
CA THR A 22 0.47 0.01 1.49
C THR A 22 1.25 0.54 2.68
N ILE A 23 1.21 1.85 2.86
CA ILE A 23 1.81 2.54 4.02
C ILE A 23 0.73 3.45 4.58
N ALA A 24 0.26 3.12 5.77
CA ALA A 24 -0.71 3.91 6.52
C ALA A 24 -0.29 3.93 8.01
N GLN A 25 -0.52 5.07 8.67
CA GLN A 25 -0.40 5.13 10.14
C GLN A 25 -1.54 4.34 10.76
N GLU A 26 -1.32 3.70 11.90
CA GLU A 26 -2.36 2.90 12.56
C GLU A 26 -3.58 3.74 12.93
N GLU A 27 -3.37 5.01 13.30
CA GLU A 27 -4.45 5.93 13.65
C GLU A 27 -5.21 6.48 12.44
N ASP A 28 -4.71 6.27 11.22
CA ASP A 28 -5.26 6.79 9.96
C ASP A 28 -5.21 5.73 8.84
N ASP A 29 -5.50 4.48 9.20
CA ASP A 29 -5.55 3.39 8.23
C ASP A 29 -6.84 3.44 7.41
N ILE A 30 -6.78 4.10 6.26
CA ILE A 30 -7.89 4.22 5.31
C ILE A 30 -8.31 2.86 4.74
N PHE A 31 -7.42 1.87 4.69
CA PHE A 31 -7.71 0.54 4.12
C PHE A 31 -8.58 -0.28 5.08
N ALA A 32 -8.36 -0.11 6.39
CA ALA A 32 -9.19 -0.71 7.44
C ALA A 32 -10.47 0.07 7.75
N THR A 33 -10.53 1.36 7.39
CA THR A 33 -11.65 2.24 7.70
C THR A 33 -12.45 2.64 6.46
N ALA A 34 -12.05 3.71 5.76
CA ALA A 34 -12.80 4.30 4.67
C ALA A 34 -13.02 3.35 3.48
N PHE A 35 -12.11 2.43 3.24
CA PHE A 35 -12.20 1.46 2.14
C PHE A 35 -12.88 0.15 2.53
N ALA A 36 -13.10 -0.10 3.83
CA ALA A 36 -13.85 -1.26 4.28
C ALA A 36 -15.31 -1.15 3.80
N GLY A 37 -15.80 -2.16 3.08
CA GLY A 37 -17.11 -2.14 2.44
C GLY A 37 -17.19 -1.29 1.17
N ASN A 38 -16.09 -0.69 0.71
CA ASN A 38 -16.07 0.03 -0.56
C ASN A 38 -16.01 -0.98 -1.73
N PRO A 39 -17.01 -1.00 -2.63
CA PRO A 39 -17.09 -2.03 -3.68
C PRO A 39 -16.00 -1.90 -4.74
N ILE A 40 -15.40 -0.72 -4.92
CA ILE A 40 -14.27 -0.53 -5.84
C ILE A 40 -13.05 -1.21 -5.26
N TRP A 41 -12.71 -0.90 -4.00
CA TRP A 41 -11.58 -1.49 -3.29
C TRP A 41 -11.71 -3.02 -3.19
N GLU A 42 -12.83 -3.52 -2.65
CA GLU A 42 -13.09 -4.96 -2.50
C GLU A 42 -13.21 -5.68 -3.85
N GLY A 43 -13.48 -4.94 -4.92
CA GLY A 43 -13.56 -5.45 -6.29
C GLY A 43 -12.20 -5.61 -6.98
N LEU A 44 -11.12 -5.03 -6.45
CA LEU A 44 -9.81 -5.10 -7.09
C LEU A 44 -9.26 -6.54 -7.06
N PRO A 45 -8.70 -7.05 -8.17
CA PRO A 45 -8.11 -8.40 -8.21
C PRO A 45 -7.07 -8.63 -7.12
N THR A 46 -6.22 -7.64 -6.87
CA THR A 46 -5.20 -7.66 -5.80
C THR A 46 -5.81 -7.82 -4.41
N VAL A 47 -6.93 -7.15 -4.12
CA VAL A 47 -7.61 -7.25 -2.81
C VAL A 47 -8.26 -8.63 -2.66
N GLN A 48 -8.96 -9.10 -3.70
CA GLN A 48 -9.62 -10.41 -3.67
C GLN A 48 -8.65 -11.59 -3.54
N ARG A 49 -7.45 -11.46 -4.11
CA ARG A 49 -6.38 -12.45 -4.00
C ARG A 49 -5.66 -12.42 -2.65
N GLY A 50 -5.88 -11.38 -1.83
CA GLY A 50 -5.15 -11.17 -0.58
C GLY A 50 -3.71 -10.70 -0.79
N ALA A 51 -3.43 -9.99 -1.89
CA ALA A 51 -2.11 -9.53 -2.29
C ALA A 51 -1.83 -8.08 -1.88
N VAL A 52 -2.39 -7.68 -0.73
CA VAL A 52 -2.19 -6.35 -0.12
C VAL A 52 -1.27 -6.51 1.07
N HIS A 53 -0.17 -5.77 1.05
CA HIS A 53 0.96 -5.91 1.96
C HIS A 53 1.20 -4.61 2.73
N PRO A 54 0.68 -4.48 3.95
CA PRO A 54 0.94 -3.31 4.78
C PRO A 54 2.39 -3.31 5.26
N LEU A 55 3.14 -2.26 4.92
CA LEU A 55 4.55 -2.08 5.35
C LEU A 55 4.66 -1.34 6.69
N GLY A 56 3.53 -0.88 7.24
CA GLY A 56 3.42 -0.11 8.49
C GLY A 56 3.77 1.37 8.33
N GLY A 57 3.10 2.24 9.10
CA GLY A 57 3.16 3.70 8.96
C GLY A 57 4.54 4.33 9.19
N ASN A 58 5.43 3.64 9.90
CA ASN A 58 6.80 4.11 10.12
C ASN A 58 7.72 3.92 8.89
N THR A 59 7.22 3.38 7.77
CA THR A 59 7.96 3.22 6.52
C THR A 59 7.97 4.52 5.73
N TRP A 60 9.05 5.30 5.85
CA TRP A 60 9.17 6.60 5.19
C TRP A 60 9.90 6.49 3.83
N THR A 61 9.20 6.74 2.72
CA THR A 61 9.76 6.57 1.36
C THR A 61 10.52 7.78 0.83
N PHE A 62 10.43 8.94 1.49
CA PHE A 62 11.09 10.19 1.08
C PHE A 62 12.32 10.54 1.95
N GLY A 63 12.91 9.54 2.60
CA GLY A 63 14.05 9.71 3.49
C GLY A 63 15.41 9.53 2.82
N GLY A 64 16.45 9.39 3.64
CA GLY A 64 17.82 9.09 3.20
C GLY A 64 18.11 7.59 3.15
N PRO A 65 19.40 7.19 3.14
CA PRO A 65 19.82 5.79 3.01
C PRO A 65 19.19 4.84 4.05
N ALA A 66 19.11 5.24 5.32
CA ALA A 66 18.51 4.41 6.37
C ALA A 66 17.01 4.14 6.13
N SER A 67 16.29 5.10 5.55
CA SER A 67 14.90 4.91 5.15
C SER A 67 14.77 3.96 3.97
N ALA A 68 15.70 4.01 3.01
CA ALA A 68 15.74 3.07 1.90
C ALA A 68 16.04 1.64 2.37
N GLU A 69 16.98 1.45 3.31
CA GLU A 69 17.26 0.16 3.95
C GLU A 69 16.01 -0.38 4.65
N THR A 70 15.34 0.45 5.46
CA THR A 70 14.09 0.07 6.14
C THR A 70 13.01 -0.33 5.13
N PHE A 71 12.86 0.41 4.03
CA PHE A 71 11.88 0.07 2.98
C PHE A 71 12.18 -1.30 2.35
N VAL A 72 13.46 -1.59 2.05
CA VAL A 72 13.87 -2.88 1.51
C VAL A 72 13.55 -4.02 2.49
N ASP A 73 13.92 -3.88 3.76
CA ASP A 73 13.66 -4.91 4.78
C ASP A 73 12.16 -5.22 4.90
N ARG A 74 11.32 -4.16 4.93
CA ARG A 74 9.85 -4.33 5.02
C ARG A 74 9.24 -5.00 3.80
N VAL A 75 9.70 -4.66 2.60
CA VAL A 75 9.23 -5.29 1.36
C VAL A 75 9.66 -6.76 1.32
N VAL A 76 10.89 -7.07 1.71
CA VAL A 76 11.37 -8.45 1.79
C VAL A 76 10.52 -9.25 2.77
N ASP A 77 10.38 -8.77 4.01
CA ASP A 77 9.58 -9.42 5.04
C ASP A 77 8.14 -9.68 4.56
N ALA A 78 7.49 -8.68 3.95
CA ALA A 78 6.11 -8.82 3.47
C ALA A 78 5.93 -9.88 2.37
N LEU A 79 6.94 -10.13 1.54
CA LEU A 79 6.82 -11.07 0.41
C LEU A 79 7.26 -12.50 0.74
N VAL A 80 8.13 -12.69 1.74
CA VAL A 80 8.77 -13.98 2.01
C VAL A 80 8.43 -14.61 3.37
N SER A 81 7.62 -13.95 4.19
CA SER A 81 7.11 -14.50 5.46
C SER A 81 5.90 -15.40 5.25
#